data_AF-V4JND6-F1
#
_entry.id   AF-V4JND6-F1
#
_cell.length_a   1.000
_cell.length_b   1.000
_cell.length_c   1.000
_cell.angle_alpha   90.00
_cell.angle_beta   90.00
_cell.angle_gamma   90.00
#
_symmetry.space_group_name_H-M   'P 1'
#
loop_
_entity.id
_entity.type
_entity.pdbx_description
1 polymer ?
#
loop_
_entity_poly.entity_id
_entity_poly.type
_entity_poly.pdbx_seq_one_letter_code
_entity_poly.pdbx_strand_id
1 'polypeptide(L)'
;MKSMRSDRPESGASADPGQQQAAETQVAQGDMTGEWHRPSLGKRLKIRSMVTMAGEVLPFFWPMRNFIHHNPLHGLEHLPFEQAVAEASHLFHAQGYLKRTDYQRLMERGSIEPEVVQELVAEFVADWLAKHDSTDDRELAQLLQRCLEAMLTRMSQPAPGDDVPAPQEVLAGMRRNP
;
A
#
# COMPACT_ATOMS: atom_id res chain seq x y z
N MET A 1 -1.22 -70.68 17.15
CA MET A 1 -1.85 -71.67 16.25
C MET A 1 -1.50 -71.27 14.81
N LYS A 2 -0.94 -72.16 13.97
CA LYS A 2 -1.69 -72.96 12.96
C LYS A 2 -2.86 -72.15 12.34
N SER A 3 -2.75 -71.59 11.13
CA SER A 3 -2.44 -72.19 9.80
C SER A 3 -3.51 -73.16 9.32
N MET A 4 -4.27 -72.73 8.30
CA MET A 4 -4.34 -73.33 6.95
C MET A 4 -5.10 -72.33 6.05
N ARG A 5 -4.51 -71.84 4.93
CA ARG A 5 -4.43 -72.45 3.58
C ARG A 5 -5.83 -72.59 2.96
N SER A 6 -6.08 -72.28 1.69
CA SER A 6 -5.39 -72.68 0.43
C SER A 6 -6.16 -72.01 -0.73
N ASP A 7 -5.68 -71.71 -1.94
CA ASP A 7 -4.32 -71.47 -2.48
C ASP A 7 -4.43 -70.63 -3.78
N ARG A 8 -3.27 -70.19 -4.31
CA ARG A 8 -3.03 -69.53 -5.62
C ARG A 8 -3.08 -70.57 -6.80
N PRO A 9 -2.67 -70.32 -8.08
CA PRO A 9 -2.02 -69.17 -8.76
C PRO A 9 -2.71 -68.76 -10.10
N GLU A 10 -2.18 -67.99 -11.08
CA GLU A 10 -0.89 -67.29 -11.39
C GLU A 10 -1.10 -65.75 -11.54
N SER A 11 -0.15 -64.83 -11.79
CA SER A 11 1.18 -64.72 -12.46
C SER A 11 1.14 -64.42 -13.99
N GLY A 12 1.78 -63.31 -14.40
CA GLY A 12 1.92 -62.87 -15.81
C GLY A 12 1.97 -61.34 -15.97
N ALA A 13 3.11 -60.78 -16.35
CA ALA A 13 3.34 -59.33 -16.47
C ALA A 13 3.02 -58.77 -17.86
N SER A 14 2.63 -57.48 -17.97
CA SER A 14 3.32 -56.43 -18.74
C SER A 14 2.43 -55.22 -19.15
N ALA A 15 3.11 -54.07 -19.30
CA ALA A 15 2.85 -52.94 -20.21
C ALA A 15 1.53 -52.12 -20.19
N ASP A 16 1.76 -50.80 -20.08
CA ASP A 16 1.09 -49.68 -20.77
C ASP A 16 -0.38 -49.28 -20.41
N PRO A 17 -0.59 -48.14 -19.71
CA PRO A 17 -1.91 -47.51 -19.57
C PRO A 17 -2.28 -46.68 -20.81
N GLY A 18 -2.54 -47.38 -21.91
CA GLY A 18 -3.06 -46.80 -23.14
C GLY A 18 -4.57 -46.56 -23.13
N GLN A 19 -4.96 -45.27 -23.13
CA GLN A 19 -6.19 -44.72 -23.72
C GLN A 19 -7.57 -44.85 -23.01
N GLN A 20 -8.35 -43.76 -23.15
CA GLN A 20 -9.83 -43.64 -23.10
C GLN A 20 -10.54 -43.89 -21.74
N GLN A 21 -11.48 -43.06 -21.29
CA GLN A 21 -12.07 -41.80 -21.79
C GLN A 21 -12.33 -40.85 -20.61
N ALA A 22 -11.90 -39.60 -20.71
CA ALA A 22 -12.42 -38.51 -19.86
C ALA A 22 -13.60 -37.86 -20.58
N ALA A 23 -14.73 -37.72 -19.90
CA ALA A 23 -15.92 -37.11 -20.50
C ALA A 23 -15.67 -35.62 -20.78
N GLU A 24 -15.68 -35.26 -22.06
CA GLU A 24 -15.58 -33.85 -22.49
C GLU A 24 -16.85 -33.10 -22.10
N THR A 25 -16.72 -32.16 -21.16
CA THR A 25 -17.75 -31.16 -20.89
C THR A 25 -17.96 -30.33 -22.16
N GLN A 26 -19.12 -30.51 -22.80
CA GLN A 26 -19.50 -29.78 -24.01
C GLN A 26 -19.63 -28.28 -23.70
N VAL A 27 -18.57 -27.53 -24.00
CA VAL A 27 -18.65 -26.06 -24.12
C VAL A 27 -19.41 -25.76 -25.41
N ALA A 28 -20.50 -25.01 -25.29
CA ALA A 28 -21.38 -24.69 -26.41
C ALA A 28 -20.60 -24.09 -27.59
N GLN A 29 -20.74 -24.70 -28.77
CA GLN A 29 -20.18 -24.19 -30.02
C GLN A 29 -20.91 -22.90 -30.44
N GLY A 30 -20.38 -21.76 -30.00
CA GLY A 30 -20.67 -20.47 -30.62
C GLY A 30 -20.05 -20.40 -32.02
N ASP A 31 -20.83 -19.89 -32.97
CA ASP A 31 -20.52 -19.88 -34.40
C ASP A 31 -19.17 -19.19 -34.72
N MET A 32 -18.17 -19.98 -35.16
CA MET A 32 -16.81 -19.52 -35.45
C MET A 32 -16.64 -19.11 -36.92
N THR A 33 -17.39 -18.10 -37.35
CA THR A 33 -17.20 -17.42 -38.66
C THR A 33 -16.96 -15.91 -38.54
N GLY A 34 -16.47 -15.46 -37.38
CA GLY A 34 -15.95 -14.11 -37.22
C GLY A 34 -14.62 -13.90 -37.95
N GLU A 35 -14.64 -13.20 -39.10
CA GLU A 35 -13.42 -12.74 -39.77
C GLU A 35 -12.54 -11.93 -38.79
N TRP A 36 -11.31 -12.39 -38.56
CA TRP A 36 -10.28 -11.64 -37.84
C TRP A 36 -9.76 -10.49 -38.71
N HIS A 37 -10.60 -9.47 -38.87
CA HIS A 37 -10.37 -8.30 -39.71
C HIS A 37 -9.11 -7.54 -39.22
N ARG A 38 -7.96 -7.82 -39.85
CA ARG A 38 -6.68 -7.18 -39.52
C ARG A 38 -6.86 -5.66 -39.63
N PRO A 39 -6.67 -4.88 -38.54
CA PRO A 39 -6.89 -3.45 -38.59
C PRO A 39 -6.05 -2.80 -39.70
N SER A 40 -6.58 -1.79 -40.39
CA SER A 40 -5.85 -1.07 -41.44
C SER A 40 -4.50 -0.56 -40.93
N LEU A 41 -3.53 -0.35 -41.83
CA LEU A 41 -2.18 0.10 -41.45
C LEU A 41 -2.24 1.37 -40.58
N GLY A 42 -3.07 2.35 -40.95
CA GLY A 42 -3.32 3.55 -40.15
C GLY A 42 -3.89 3.27 -38.76
N LYS A 43 -4.84 2.32 -38.61
CA LYS A 43 -5.38 1.92 -37.31
C LYS A 43 -4.33 1.22 -36.44
N ARG A 44 -3.46 0.38 -37.02
CA ARG A 44 -2.34 -0.25 -36.30
C ARG A 44 -1.28 0.75 -35.84
N LEU A 45 -0.92 1.71 -36.70
CA LEU A 45 0.01 2.78 -36.38
C LEU A 45 -0.55 3.70 -35.29
N LYS A 46 -1.83 4.07 -35.35
CA LYS A 46 -2.51 4.84 -34.30
C LYS A 46 -2.50 4.09 -32.96
N ILE A 47 -2.81 2.78 -32.95
CA ILE A 47 -2.74 1.97 -31.72
C ILE A 47 -1.32 1.93 -31.15
N ARG A 48 -0.30 1.68 -31.98
CA ARG A 48 1.11 1.73 -31.54
C ARG A 48 1.48 3.09 -30.95
N SER A 49 1.16 4.18 -31.64
CA SER A 49 1.43 5.54 -31.17
C SER A 49 0.75 5.83 -29.82
N MET A 50 -0.53 5.48 -29.66
CA MET A 50 -1.24 5.66 -28.38
C MET A 50 -0.64 4.80 -27.26
N VAL A 51 -0.21 3.56 -27.54
CA VAL A 51 0.45 2.69 -26.56
C VAL A 51 1.83 3.22 -26.17
N THR A 52 2.61 3.75 -27.13
CA THR A 52 3.90 4.39 -26.85
C THR A 52 3.72 5.62 -25.95
N MET A 53 2.78 6.51 -26.28
CA MET A 53 2.51 7.73 -25.50
C MET A 53 1.97 7.41 -24.10
N ALA A 54 1.08 6.41 -23.98
CA ALA A 54 0.63 5.93 -22.67
C ALA A 54 1.77 5.30 -21.85
N GLY A 55 2.77 4.74 -22.53
CA GLY A 55 3.96 4.17 -21.90
C GLY A 55 4.91 5.21 -21.27
N GLU A 56 4.89 6.47 -21.72
CA GLU A 56 5.73 7.54 -21.15
C GLU A 56 5.31 7.94 -19.73
N VAL A 57 4.06 7.64 -19.34
CA VAL A 57 3.52 7.90 -17.99
C VAL A 57 3.69 6.67 -17.07
N LEU A 58 4.14 5.53 -17.59
CA LEU A 58 4.41 4.36 -16.78
C LEU A 58 5.77 4.51 -16.06
N PRO A 59 5.88 4.11 -14.79
CA PRO A 59 7.14 4.17 -14.06
C PRO A 59 8.21 3.28 -14.72
N PHE A 60 9.48 3.66 -14.53
CA PHE A 60 10.68 3.07 -15.16
C PHE A 60 10.87 1.54 -15.03
N PHE A 61 10.06 0.86 -14.21
CA PHE A 61 10.18 -0.55 -13.86
C PHE A 61 9.24 -1.48 -14.65
N TRP A 62 8.66 -1.02 -15.76
CA TRP A 62 7.84 -1.83 -16.66
C TRP A 62 8.67 -2.59 -17.72
N PRO A 63 8.35 -3.85 -18.11
CA PRO A 63 7.23 -4.67 -17.66
C PRO A 63 7.54 -5.55 -16.44
N MET A 64 6.75 -5.37 -15.37
CA MET A 64 6.80 -6.24 -14.20
C MET A 64 6.17 -7.60 -14.52
N ARG A 65 6.97 -8.53 -15.03
CA ARG A 65 6.54 -9.92 -15.30
C ARG A 65 6.38 -10.75 -14.03
N ASN A 66 7.20 -10.45 -13.02
CA ASN A 66 7.13 -11.02 -11.68
C ASN A 66 6.98 -9.86 -10.69
N PHE A 67 6.22 -10.05 -9.61
CA PHE A 67 6.08 -9.06 -8.55
C PHE A 67 7.34 -9.10 -7.66
N ILE A 68 8.20 -8.10 -7.81
CA ILE A 68 9.41 -7.92 -6.99
C ILE A 68 9.22 -6.62 -6.20
N HIS A 69 9.19 -6.74 -4.88
CA HIS A 69 9.17 -5.59 -3.98
C HIS A 69 10.55 -4.92 -3.98
N HIS A 70 10.79 -3.98 -4.88
CA HIS A 70 11.93 -3.08 -4.73
C HIS A 70 11.62 -2.07 -3.62
N ASN A 71 12.44 -2.07 -2.57
CA ASN A 71 12.41 -1.04 -1.53
C ASN A 71 12.67 0.33 -2.21
N PRO A 72 11.76 1.33 -2.11
CA PRO A 72 12.00 2.66 -2.68
C PRO A 72 13.23 3.36 -2.10
N LEU A 73 13.69 2.96 -0.91
CA LEU A 73 14.89 3.47 -0.26
C LEU A 73 16.17 2.68 -0.63
N HIS A 74 16.08 1.69 -1.53
CA HIS A 74 17.23 0.89 -1.93
C HIS A 74 18.34 1.77 -2.54
N GLY A 75 19.53 1.74 -1.93
CA GLY A 75 20.66 2.63 -2.25
C GLY A 75 20.78 3.85 -1.35
N LEU A 76 19.70 4.26 -0.66
CA LEU A 76 19.68 5.28 0.39
C LEU A 76 19.72 4.69 1.81
N GLU A 77 19.81 3.36 1.92
CA GLU A 77 19.81 2.57 3.18
C GLU A 77 21.00 2.89 4.12
N HIS A 78 21.98 3.68 3.66
CA HIS A 78 23.09 4.19 4.44
C HIS A 78 22.77 5.49 5.20
N LEU A 79 21.62 6.11 4.93
CA LEU A 79 21.12 7.31 5.59
C LEU A 79 20.12 6.95 6.71
N PRO A 80 19.97 7.78 7.75
CA PRO A 80 18.84 7.68 8.69
C PRO A 80 17.51 7.72 7.94
N PHE A 81 16.51 6.95 8.39
CA PHE A 81 15.23 6.75 7.70
C PHE A 81 14.58 8.05 7.21
N GLU A 82 14.44 9.06 8.09
CA GLU A 82 13.87 10.38 7.75
C GLU A 82 14.62 11.08 6.59
N GLN A 83 15.95 10.96 6.54
CA GLN A 83 16.79 11.53 5.48
C GLN A 83 16.67 10.71 4.19
N ALA A 84 16.67 9.37 4.29
CA ALA A 84 16.47 8.48 3.15
C ALA A 84 15.11 8.72 2.48
N VAL A 85 14.05 8.90 3.28
CA VAL A 85 12.69 9.18 2.78
C VAL A 85 12.63 10.58 2.14
N ALA A 86 13.25 11.60 2.74
CA ALA A 86 13.30 12.95 2.16
C ALA A 86 14.01 12.97 0.78
N GLU A 87 15.18 12.34 0.68
CA GLU A 87 15.92 12.22 -0.59
C GLU A 87 15.16 11.37 -1.63
N ALA A 88 14.55 10.26 -1.23
CA ALA A 88 13.71 9.45 -2.11
C ALA A 88 12.49 10.24 -2.62
N SER A 89 11.82 10.99 -1.75
CA SER A 89 10.70 11.86 -2.12
C SER A 89 11.11 12.92 -3.15
N HIS A 90 12.31 13.51 -2.99
CA HIS A 90 12.84 14.47 -3.95
C HIS A 90 13.18 13.82 -5.30
N LEU A 91 13.86 12.67 -5.29
CA LEU A 91 14.30 11.94 -6.50
C LEU A 91 13.14 11.34 -7.31
N PHE A 92 12.12 10.80 -6.63
CA PHE A 92 10.99 10.11 -7.26
C PHE A 92 9.72 10.96 -7.38
N HIS A 93 9.76 12.21 -6.88
CA HIS A 93 8.61 13.13 -6.80
C HIS A 93 7.38 12.50 -6.12
N ALA A 94 7.61 11.64 -5.13
CA ALA A 94 6.60 10.83 -4.45
C ALA A 94 6.40 11.27 -2.99
N GLN A 95 5.21 11.06 -2.44
CA GLN A 95 4.96 11.31 -1.01
C GLN A 95 5.59 10.21 -0.15
N GLY A 96 6.60 10.57 0.65
CA GLY A 96 7.32 9.63 1.52
C GLY A 96 6.54 9.20 2.78
N TYR A 97 5.61 10.06 3.23
CA TYR A 97 4.70 9.80 4.34
C TYR A 97 3.25 10.02 3.90
N LEU A 98 2.30 9.38 4.58
CA LEU A 98 0.87 9.59 4.31
C LEU A 98 0.42 10.97 4.79
N LYS A 99 -0.69 11.47 4.24
CA LYS A 99 -1.34 12.68 4.77
C LYS A 99 -1.93 12.36 6.14
N ARG A 100 -2.00 13.35 7.03
CA ARG A 100 -2.55 13.19 8.39
C ARG A 100 -3.95 12.57 8.42
N THR A 101 -4.80 12.97 7.48
CA THR A 101 -6.15 12.42 7.29
C THR A 101 -6.19 10.92 6.98
N ASP A 102 -5.13 10.39 6.36
CA ASP A 102 -5.04 8.96 6.07
C ASP A 102 -4.52 8.18 7.29
N TYR A 103 -3.58 8.73 8.06
CA TYR A 103 -3.21 8.19 9.39
C TYR A 103 -4.41 8.19 10.36
N GLN A 104 -5.22 9.26 10.38
CA GLN A 104 -6.45 9.33 11.16
C GLN A 104 -7.44 8.21 10.75
N ARG A 105 -7.65 8.01 9.45
CA ARG A 105 -8.49 6.92 8.94
C ARG A 105 -7.93 5.52 9.27
N LEU A 106 -6.62 5.37 9.39
CA LEU A 106 -5.99 4.11 9.83
C LEU A 106 -6.20 3.87 11.33
N MET A 107 -6.16 4.92 12.17
CA MET A 107 -6.55 4.83 13.59
C MET A 107 -8.04 4.47 13.76
N GLU A 108 -8.94 5.14 13.03
CA GLU A 108 -10.39 4.82 13.02
C GLU A 108 -10.69 3.36 12.64
N ARG A 109 -9.82 2.75 11.83
CA ARG A 109 -9.92 1.34 11.39
C ARG A 109 -9.22 0.35 12.32
N GLY A 110 -8.60 0.80 13.40
CA GLY A 110 -7.80 -0.04 14.29
C GLY A 110 -6.53 -0.60 13.63
N SER A 111 -6.03 0.03 12.56
CA SER A 111 -4.75 -0.32 11.92
C SER A 111 -3.56 0.41 12.55
N ILE A 112 -3.83 1.41 13.39
CA ILE A 112 -2.87 2.11 14.25
C ILE A 112 -3.54 2.22 15.62
N GLU A 113 -2.88 1.75 16.66
CA GLU A 113 -3.36 1.81 18.03
C GLU A 113 -3.11 3.23 18.60
N PRO A 114 -4.15 3.96 19.05
CA PRO A 114 -3.99 5.30 19.63
C PRO A 114 -3.04 5.34 20.83
N GLU A 115 -2.96 4.26 21.59
CA GLU A 115 -2.11 4.07 22.76
C GLU A 115 -0.63 4.20 22.40
N VAL A 116 -0.20 3.56 21.29
CA VAL A 116 1.18 3.66 20.77
C VAL A 116 1.55 5.11 20.41
N VAL A 117 0.59 5.88 19.88
CA VAL A 117 0.81 7.31 19.60
C VAL A 117 0.97 8.12 20.89
N GLN A 118 0.20 7.81 21.95
CA GLN A 118 0.31 8.46 23.25
C GLN A 118 1.66 8.15 23.92
N GLU A 119 2.11 6.89 23.87
CA GLU A 119 3.41 6.46 24.40
C GLU A 119 4.58 7.20 23.70
N LEU A 120 4.58 7.25 22.37
CA LEU A 120 5.60 7.96 21.59
C LEU A 120 5.59 9.48 21.85
N VAL A 121 4.42 10.09 22.05
CA VAL A 121 4.33 11.50 22.44
C VAL A 121 4.86 11.73 23.86
N ALA A 122 4.59 10.82 24.81
CA ALA A 122 5.11 10.92 26.17
C ALA A 122 6.64 10.78 26.21
N GLU A 123 7.22 9.85 25.44
CA GLU A 123 8.68 9.71 25.27
C GLU A 123 9.30 10.97 24.67
N PHE A 124 8.71 11.51 23.58
CA PHE A 124 9.16 12.75 22.96
C PHE A 124 9.13 13.95 23.92
N VAL A 125 8.06 14.10 24.71
CA VAL A 125 7.93 15.19 25.68
C VAL A 125 8.98 15.05 26.79
N ALA A 126 9.26 13.83 27.27
CA ALA A 126 10.28 13.59 28.29
C ALA A 126 11.70 13.95 27.78
N ASP A 127 12.06 13.51 26.57
CA ASP A 127 13.33 13.85 25.92
C ASP A 127 13.44 15.36 25.63
N TRP A 128 12.34 16.00 25.20
CA TRP A 128 12.30 17.45 24.97
C TRP A 128 12.52 18.24 26.28
N LEU A 129 11.86 17.86 27.38
CA LEU A 129 12.02 18.53 28.67
C LEU A 129 13.42 18.35 29.24
N ALA A 130 14.02 17.17 29.10
CA ALA A 130 15.40 16.89 29.50
C ALA A 130 16.42 17.77 28.74
N LYS A 131 16.16 18.08 27.46
CA LYS A 131 16.97 18.98 26.64
C LYS A 131 16.81 20.47 26.99
N HIS A 132 15.75 20.84 27.72
CA HIS A 132 15.43 22.22 28.09
C HIS A 132 15.46 22.45 29.62
N ASP A 133 16.14 21.59 30.39
CA ASP A 133 16.31 21.68 31.85
C ASP A 133 14.99 21.87 32.62
N SER A 134 13.90 21.29 32.08
CA SER A 134 12.52 21.49 32.54
C SER A 134 11.85 20.18 33.00
N THR A 135 12.67 19.16 33.32
CA THR A 135 12.24 17.78 33.62
C THR A 135 11.21 17.67 34.75
N ASP A 136 11.27 18.55 35.75
CA ASP A 136 10.35 18.54 36.90
C ASP A 136 9.02 19.28 36.64
N ASP A 137 8.87 19.99 35.51
CA ASP A 137 7.64 20.72 35.18
C ASP A 137 6.54 19.78 34.67
N ARG A 138 5.82 19.20 35.64
CA ARG A 138 4.68 18.31 35.39
C ARG A 138 3.48 18.99 34.73
N GLU A 139 3.32 20.31 34.86
CA GLU A 139 2.21 21.03 34.23
C GLU A 139 2.49 21.25 32.75
N LEU A 140 3.71 21.69 32.43
CA LEU A 140 4.21 21.80 31.06
C LEU A 140 4.21 20.44 30.34
N ALA A 141 4.67 19.37 31.00
CA ALA A 141 4.65 18.02 30.44
C ALA A 141 3.22 17.59 30.02
N GLN A 142 2.25 17.73 30.92
CA GLN A 142 0.84 17.40 30.65
C GLN A 142 0.20 18.32 29.60
N LEU A 143 0.60 19.58 29.54
CA LEU A 143 0.14 20.51 28.51
C LEU A 143 0.66 20.10 27.12
N LEU A 144 1.98 19.90 27.00
CA LEU A 144 2.63 19.50 25.76
C LEU A 144 2.08 18.17 25.25
N GLN A 145 1.95 17.16 26.11
CA GLN A 145 1.40 15.86 25.73
C GLN A 145 -0.02 16.00 25.15
N ARG A 146 -0.95 16.64 25.89
CA ARG A 146 -2.34 16.83 25.42
C ARG A 146 -2.43 17.64 24.14
N CYS A 147 -1.58 18.67 23.98
CA CYS A 147 -1.54 19.47 22.75
C CYS A 147 -1.01 18.68 21.56
N LEU A 148 0.10 17.96 21.72
CA LEU A 148 0.71 17.13 20.66
C LEU A 148 -0.23 15.99 20.25
N GLU A 149 -0.79 15.25 21.19
CA GLU A 149 -1.81 14.22 20.94
C GLU A 149 -3.00 14.79 20.18
N ALA A 150 -3.58 15.91 20.63
CA ALA A 150 -4.73 16.53 19.97
C ALA A 150 -4.40 17.02 18.55
N MET A 151 -3.22 17.63 18.34
CA MET A 151 -2.78 18.03 17.01
C MET A 151 -2.61 16.81 16.09
N LEU A 152 -1.89 15.77 16.53
CA LEU A 152 -1.57 14.60 15.71
C LEU A 152 -2.79 13.74 15.38
N THR A 153 -3.70 13.56 16.34
CA THR A 153 -4.84 12.63 16.21
C THR A 153 -6.15 13.31 15.81
N ARG A 154 -6.43 14.52 16.29
CA ARG A 154 -7.76 15.16 16.16
C ARG A 154 -7.80 16.36 15.22
N MET A 155 -6.66 16.93 14.83
CA MET A 155 -6.60 18.07 13.91
C MET A 155 -6.04 17.66 12.55
N SER A 156 -6.79 17.88 11.47
CA SER A 156 -6.36 17.53 10.10
C SER A 156 -5.16 18.35 9.60
N GLN A 157 -4.90 19.51 10.22
CA GLN A 157 -3.68 20.31 10.03
C GLN A 157 -3.12 20.70 11.42
N PRO A 158 -1.79 20.64 11.65
CA PRO A 158 -1.17 21.01 12.93
C PRO A 158 -1.23 22.52 13.22
N ALA A 159 -1.30 23.35 12.18
CA ALA A 159 -1.48 24.79 12.26
C ALA A 159 -2.38 25.24 11.09
N PRO A 160 -3.02 26.42 11.15
CA PRO A 160 -3.71 26.98 10.00
C PRO A 160 -2.68 27.35 8.92
N GLY A 161 -2.79 26.72 7.74
CA GLY A 161 -1.78 26.78 6.66
C GLY A 161 -1.05 25.44 6.57
N ASP A 162 -1.20 24.67 5.49
CA ASP A 162 -0.77 25.06 4.13
C ASP A 162 -1.82 25.67 3.17
N ASP A 163 -3.09 25.80 3.58
CA ASP A 163 -4.09 26.65 2.90
C ASP A 163 -4.78 27.50 3.97
N VAL A 164 -4.34 28.76 4.16
CA VAL A 164 -4.91 29.63 5.20
C VAL A 164 -6.13 30.37 4.66
N PRO A 165 -7.38 30.04 5.06
CA PRO A 165 -8.50 30.97 4.89
C PRO A 165 -8.19 32.23 5.70
N ALA A 166 -8.30 33.40 5.07
CA ALA A 166 -7.86 34.65 5.68
C ALA A 166 -8.51 34.85 7.08
N PRO A 167 -7.89 35.58 8.03
CA PRO A 167 -8.47 35.77 9.38
C PRO A 167 -9.93 36.26 9.39
N GLN A 168 -10.33 36.94 8.31
CA GLN A 168 -11.68 37.44 8.03
C GLN A 168 -12.70 36.31 7.82
N GLU A 169 -12.29 35.20 7.20
CA GLU A 169 -13.11 34.01 6.92
C GLU A 169 -13.30 33.15 8.17
N VAL A 170 -12.26 33.04 9.01
CA VAL A 170 -12.37 32.43 10.36
C VAL A 170 -13.38 33.19 11.21
N LEU A 171 -13.31 34.53 11.22
CA LEU A 171 -14.27 35.40 11.90
C LEU A 171 -15.68 35.34 11.28
N ALA A 172 -15.80 35.12 9.96
CA ALA A 172 -17.09 34.93 9.30
C ALA A 172 -17.73 33.57 9.64
N GLY A 173 -16.93 32.50 9.77
CA GLY A 173 -17.38 31.20 10.25
C GLY A 173 -17.93 31.27 11.68
N MET A 174 -17.20 31.91 12.59
CA MET A 174 -17.63 32.14 13.97
C MET A 174 -18.93 32.96 14.10
N ARG A 175 -19.27 33.80 13.11
CA ARG A 175 -20.51 34.60 13.10
C ARG A 175 -21.72 33.91 12.44
N ARG A 176 -21.54 32.73 11.84
CA ARG A 176 -22.59 32.04 11.07
C ARG A 176 -23.30 30.92 11.84
N ASN A 177 -22.97 30.70 13.11
CA ASN A 177 -23.58 29.68 13.94
C ASN A 177 -24.49 30.31 15.01
N PRO A 178 -25.81 30.39 14.79
CA PRO A 178 -26.79 30.69 15.85
C PRO A 178 -27.00 29.49 16.79
#